data_AF-A0A8H4IWW3-F1
#
_entry.id   AF-A0A8H4IWW3-F1
#
_cell.length_a   1.000
_cell.length_b   1.000
_cell.length_c   1.000
_cell.angle_alpha   90.00
_cell.angle_beta   90.00
_cell.angle_gamma   90.00
#
_symmetry.space_group_name_H-M   'P 1'
#
loop_
_entity.id
_entity.type
_entity.pdbx_description
1 polymer ?
#
loop_
_entity_poly.entity_id
_entity_poly.type
_entity_poly.pdbx_seq_one_letter_code
_entity_poly.pdbx_strand_id
1 'polypeptide(L)'
;MADLSIHSEVPGIWSFNYQMGPSAYGHAMARSQSLLGNITISNSTFSDHVSSIRVCIGEKWQNIMRNESPNSRLLKLHQAVSLMFSMFQGLTRPLAMSWYTPTRLYKYISSLIAWQLQPSREMYTRLHPRFRPTALQVSESYPSIIDWCPFAAVRDQLILTHAANPRLDEVMLDLSHSYCVEADLSTLVGTVPHPSPGYICIWDLIQAMGDTNIAPADNFNPEYPGFQLPAPTPAALFMSPDHARLVFRLLRIVDDGLTVFKLDPTFFDKYPELYSPALADVMASGMPLKPPPEALLHHARLPPPPTRMELGTLTLYRHLADWVLNVVCDAPW
;
A
#
# COMPACT_ATOMS: atom_id res chain seq x y z
N MET A 1 1.78 -9.81 32.75
CA MET A 1 0.85 -8.92 32.02
C MET A 1 0.39 -9.69 30.81
N ALA A 2 -0.89 -10.09 30.79
CA ALA A 2 -1.41 -11.06 29.84
C ALA A 2 -1.41 -10.48 28.41
N ASP A 3 -0.71 -11.16 27.52
CA ASP A 3 -0.75 -10.94 26.09
C ASP A 3 -2.17 -11.31 25.60
N LEU A 4 -3.00 -10.31 25.29
CA LEU A 4 -4.31 -10.52 24.67
C LEU A 4 -4.08 -10.87 23.19
N SER A 5 -3.73 -12.14 22.96
CA SER A 5 -3.77 -12.78 21.65
C SER A 5 -5.20 -12.75 21.14
N ILE A 6 -5.49 -11.85 20.18
CA ILE A 6 -6.74 -11.84 19.43
C ILE A 6 -6.84 -13.20 18.70
N HIS A 7 -7.96 -13.88 18.93
CA HIS A 7 -8.22 -15.31 18.75
C HIS A 7 -7.78 -15.88 17.38
N SER A 8 -7.03 -16.99 17.40
CA SER A 8 -7.00 -17.92 16.27
C SER A 8 -8.38 -18.53 16.06
N GLU A 9 -8.76 -18.81 14.81
CA GLU A 9 -10.02 -19.45 14.45
C GLU A 9 -10.36 -20.61 15.40
N VAL A 10 -11.60 -20.69 15.88
CA VAL A 10 -12.13 -21.87 16.58
C VAL A 10 -12.75 -22.78 15.51
N PRO A 11 -12.07 -23.87 15.11
CA PRO A 11 -12.52 -24.66 13.97
C PRO A 11 -13.82 -25.41 14.30
N GLY A 12 -14.73 -25.50 13.32
CA GLY A 12 -15.87 -26.43 13.36
C GLY A 12 -17.09 -25.99 14.18
N ILE A 13 -17.08 -24.79 14.79
CA ILE A 13 -18.23 -24.27 15.56
C ILE A 13 -18.90 -23.09 14.83
N TRP A 14 -18.11 -22.16 14.29
CA TRP A 14 -18.60 -21.00 13.56
C TRP A 14 -17.89 -20.83 12.21
N SER A 15 -18.56 -20.27 11.22
CA SER A 15 -17.94 -20.00 9.92
C SER A 15 -16.79 -18.99 10.05
N PHE A 16 -15.80 -19.09 9.17
CA PHE A 16 -14.66 -18.16 9.15
C PHE A 16 -15.12 -16.69 9.13
N ASN A 17 -16.06 -16.36 8.23
CA ASN A 17 -16.60 -15.00 8.11
C ASN A 17 -17.34 -14.53 9.37
N TYR A 18 -17.97 -15.44 10.12
CA TYR A 18 -18.60 -15.07 11.40
C TYR A 18 -17.55 -14.63 12.43
N GLN A 19 -16.40 -15.29 12.44
CA GLN A 19 -15.32 -15.02 13.40
C GLN A 19 -14.46 -13.82 12.98
N MET A 20 -14.30 -13.60 11.67
CA MET A 20 -13.31 -12.67 11.12
C MET A 20 -13.91 -11.48 10.35
N GLY A 21 -15.23 -11.44 10.16
CA GLY A 21 -15.91 -10.41 9.39
C GLY A 21 -16.20 -9.11 10.15
N PRO A 22 -16.96 -8.18 9.53
CA PRO A 22 -17.14 -6.82 10.03
C PRO A 22 -17.93 -6.76 11.35
N SER A 23 -18.87 -7.69 11.57
CA SER A 23 -19.61 -7.78 12.84
C SER A 23 -18.69 -8.10 14.02
N ALA A 24 -17.80 -9.09 13.86
CA ALA A 24 -16.80 -9.43 14.87
C ALA A 24 -15.85 -8.26 15.14
N TYR A 25 -15.44 -7.56 14.09
CA TYR A 25 -14.62 -6.36 14.21
C TYR A 25 -15.34 -5.26 15.00
N GLY A 26 -16.60 -4.96 14.68
CA GLY A 26 -17.41 -3.99 15.41
C GLY A 26 -17.53 -4.32 16.90
N HIS A 27 -17.74 -5.59 17.24
CA HIS A 27 -17.77 -6.05 18.63
C HIS A 27 -16.41 -5.91 19.34
N ALA A 28 -15.31 -6.19 18.65
CA ALA A 28 -13.97 -6.01 19.20
C ALA A 28 -13.68 -4.52 19.44
N MET A 29 -14.00 -3.65 18.48
CA MET A 29 -13.78 -2.20 18.59
C MET A 29 -14.60 -1.58 19.72
N ALA A 30 -15.84 -2.03 19.96
CA ALA A 30 -16.66 -1.56 21.07
C ALA A 30 -16.08 -1.90 22.46
N ARG A 31 -15.17 -2.88 22.55
CA ARG A 31 -14.51 -3.30 23.78
C ARG A 31 -13.05 -2.85 23.88
N SER A 32 -12.53 -2.21 22.82
CA SER A 32 -11.12 -1.87 22.75
C SER A 32 -10.79 -0.66 23.62
N GLN A 33 -9.54 -0.60 24.06
CA GLN A 33 -9.03 0.49 24.89
C GLN A 33 -8.77 1.72 24.03
N SER A 34 -9.08 2.89 24.62
CA SER A 34 -8.76 4.17 24.01
C SER A 34 -7.45 4.73 24.57
N LEU A 35 -6.53 5.11 23.69
CA LEU A 35 -5.40 5.96 24.01
C LEU A 35 -5.86 7.42 24.06
N LEU A 36 -5.61 8.08 25.20
CA LEU A 36 -5.98 9.49 25.45
C LEU A 36 -7.44 9.84 25.11
N GLY A 37 -8.37 8.89 25.26
CA GLY A 37 -9.82 9.09 25.10
C GLY A 37 -10.33 9.22 23.65
N ASN A 38 -9.46 9.46 22.67
CA ASN A 38 -9.87 9.77 21.29
C ASN A 38 -9.37 8.76 20.24
N ILE A 39 -8.42 7.89 20.57
CA ILE A 39 -7.85 6.92 19.60
C ILE A 39 -8.08 5.50 20.11
N THR A 40 -8.91 4.75 19.40
CA THR A 40 -9.17 3.34 19.71
C THR A 40 -8.18 2.46 18.97
N ILE A 41 -7.51 1.55 19.70
CA ILE A 41 -6.59 0.58 19.11
C ILE A 41 -7.36 -0.54 18.42
N SER A 42 -6.96 -0.90 17.22
CA SER A 42 -7.57 -1.96 16.41
C SER A 42 -6.68 -3.21 16.34
N ASN A 43 -7.09 -4.19 15.54
CA ASN A 43 -6.29 -5.37 15.18
C ASN A 43 -5.25 -5.08 14.08
N SER A 44 -5.05 -3.83 13.67
CA SER A 44 -4.11 -3.43 12.62
C SER A 44 -3.27 -2.23 13.08
N THR A 45 -1.96 -2.42 13.24
CA THR A 45 -1.06 -1.33 13.63
C THR A 45 -1.00 -0.27 12.53
N PHE A 46 -1.05 -0.66 11.25
CA PHE A 46 -1.21 0.32 10.17
C PHE A 46 -2.44 1.21 10.37
N SER A 47 -3.59 0.60 10.68
CA SER A 47 -4.85 1.34 10.87
C SER A 47 -4.80 2.28 12.07
N ASP A 48 -4.11 1.88 13.14
CA ASP A 48 -3.93 2.71 14.34
C ASP A 48 -3.08 3.94 14.04
N HIS A 49 -2.00 3.77 13.27
CA HIS A 49 -1.14 4.86 12.81
C HIS A 49 -1.90 5.82 11.89
N VAL A 50 -2.62 5.32 10.90
CA VAL A 50 -3.41 6.14 9.98
C VAL A 50 -4.52 6.88 10.72
N SER A 51 -5.22 6.22 11.63
CA SER A 51 -6.29 6.85 12.41
C SER A 51 -5.74 7.94 13.31
N SER A 52 -4.58 7.73 13.93
CA SER A 52 -3.89 8.75 14.73
C SER A 52 -3.49 9.97 13.90
N ILE A 53 -2.90 9.76 12.72
CA ILE A 53 -2.57 10.85 11.78
C ILE A 53 -3.83 11.64 11.40
N ARG A 54 -4.93 10.94 11.10
CA ARG A 54 -6.20 11.57 10.75
C ARG A 54 -6.73 12.42 11.90
N VAL A 55 -6.74 11.91 13.13
CA VAL A 55 -7.16 12.67 14.31
C VAL A 55 -6.29 13.92 14.50
N CYS A 56 -4.96 13.77 14.48
CA CYS A 56 -4.03 14.87 14.71
C CYS A 56 -4.16 16.01 13.68
N ILE A 57 -4.35 15.68 12.40
CA ILE A 57 -4.58 16.69 11.35
C ILE A 57 -6.01 17.25 11.48
N GLY A 58 -7.01 16.38 11.60
CA GLY A 58 -8.44 16.73 11.54
C GLY A 58 -8.87 17.71 12.64
N GLU A 59 -8.43 17.49 13.88
CA GLU A 59 -8.73 18.39 15.02
C GLU A 59 -8.29 19.84 14.76
N LYS A 60 -7.18 20.01 14.05
CA LYS A 60 -6.55 21.32 13.82
C LYS A 60 -7.03 21.93 12.50
N TRP A 61 -7.21 21.11 11.47
CA TRP A 61 -7.61 21.52 10.12
C TRP A 61 -8.89 22.38 10.09
N GLN A 62 -9.89 22.01 10.90
CA GLN A 62 -11.17 22.72 10.98
C GLN A 62 -11.04 24.15 11.51
N ASN A 63 -9.98 24.44 12.29
CA ASN A 63 -9.78 25.74 12.92
C ASN A 63 -9.03 26.72 12.01
N ILE A 64 -8.12 26.23 11.17
CA ILE A 64 -7.15 27.09 10.45
C ILE A 64 -7.74 27.62 9.13
N MET A 65 -8.61 26.87 8.45
CA MET A 65 -8.92 27.10 7.02
C MET A 65 -10.25 27.81 6.73
N ARG A 66 -10.80 28.59 7.67
CA ARG A 66 -12.11 29.25 7.48
C ARG A 66 -12.12 30.33 6.39
N ASN A 67 -10.98 30.96 6.13
CA ASN A 67 -10.87 32.14 5.26
C ASN A 67 -10.23 31.85 3.89
N GLU A 68 -9.85 30.60 3.59
CA GLU A 68 -9.21 30.25 2.32
C GLU A 68 -10.21 29.85 1.23
N SER A 69 -9.81 30.06 -0.03
CA SER A 69 -10.58 29.54 -1.16
C SER A 69 -10.68 28.00 -1.10
N PRO A 70 -11.80 27.41 -1.56
CA PRO A 70 -12.00 25.97 -1.52
C PRO A 70 -10.87 25.17 -2.19
N ASN A 71 -10.35 25.66 -3.33
CA ASN A 71 -9.27 24.98 -4.05
C ASN A 71 -7.93 25.00 -3.30
N SER A 72 -7.57 26.14 -2.70
CA SER A 72 -6.35 26.28 -1.88
C SER A 72 -6.40 25.34 -0.69
N ARG A 73 -7.54 25.34 0.02
CA ARG A 73 -7.79 24.46 1.16
C ARG A 73 -7.61 22.98 0.80
N LEU A 74 -8.19 22.52 -0.32
CA LEU A 74 -8.03 21.12 -0.75
C LEU A 74 -6.58 20.76 -1.09
N LEU A 75 -5.83 21.68 -1.71
CA LEU A 75 -4.41 21.48 -2.02
C LEU A 75 -3.56 21.38 -0.74
N LYS A 76 -3.76 22.31 0.19
CA LYS A 76 -3.08 22.35 1.48
C LYS A 76 -3.37 21.10 2.32
N LEU A 77 -4.61 20.61 2.33
CA LEU A 77 -4.96 19.37 3.02
C LEU A 77 -4.17 18.19 2.46
N HIS A 78 -4.14 18.07 1.13
CA HIS A 78 -3.41 16.99 0.46
C HIS A 78 -1.90 17.07 0.76
N GLN A 79 -1.31 18.26 0.74
CA GLN A 79 0.09 18.48 1.10
C GLN A 79 0.38 18.08 2.55
N ALA A 80 -0.47 18.52 3.50
CA ALA A 80 -0.32 18.21 4.91
C ALA A 80 -0.40 16.70 5.17
N VAL A 81 -1.40 16.02 4.57
CA VAL A 81 -1.54 14.57 4.64
C VAL A 81 -0.34 13.86 4.03
N SER A 82 0.15 14.32 2.87
CA SER A 82 1.30 13.70 2.22
C SER A 82 2.59 13.84 3.03
N LEU A 83 2.79 14.96 3.73
CA LEU A 83 3.93 15.15 4.63
C LEU A 83 3.82 14.25 5.86
N MET A 84 2.66 14.24 6.52
CA MET A 84 2.41 13.38 7.67
C MET A 84 2.55 11.89 7.33
N PHE A 85 2.05 11.46 6.16
CA PHE A 85 2.22 10.09 5.68
C PHE A 85 3.69 9.74 5.44
N SER A 86 4.45 10.65 4.82
CA SER A 86 5.89 10.46 4.60
C SER A 86 6.64 10.34 5.93
N MET A 87 6.30 11.17 6.93
CA MET A 87 6.87 11.11 8.26
C MET A 87 6.53 9.80 8.97
N PHE A 88 5.29 9.32 8.88
CA PHE A 88 4.91 8.01 9.42
C PHE A 88 5.78 6.89 8.86
N GLN A 89 5.95 6.83 7.53
CA GLN A 89 6.79 5.81 6.92
C GLN A 89 8.25 5.99 7.35
N GLY A 90 8.79 7.20 7.31
CA GLY A 90 10.19 7.46 7.69
C GLY A 90 10.51 7.12 9.15
N LEU A 91 9.56 7.35 10.07
CA LEU A 91 9.77 7.11 11.50
C LEU A 91 9.56 5.65 11.91
N THR A 92 8.55 4.99 11.33
CA THR A 92 8.09 3.69 11.82
C THR A 92 8.44 2.54 10.89
N ARG A 93 8.68 2.82 9.60
CA ARG A 93 8.95 1.85 8.54
C ARG A 93 9.91 2.41 7.48
N PRO A 94 11.12 2.89 7.85
CA PRO A 94 12.01 3.58 6.93
C PRO A 94 12.35 2.74 5.69
N LEU A 95 12.50 1.42 5.85
CA LEU A 95 12.75 0.49 4.75
C LEU A 95 11.60 0.43 3.74
N ALA A 96 10.37 0.83 4.10
CA ALA A 96 9.24 0.80 3.17
C ALA A 96 9.36 1.85 2.07
N MET A 97 10.29 2.80 2.20
CA MET A 97 10.56 3.80 1.17
C MET A 97 11.10 3.18 -0.12
N SER A 98 11.77 2.02 -0.07
CA SER A 98 12.19 1.29 -1.28
C SER A 98 11.00 0.78 -2.08
N TRP A 99 9.84 0.55 -1.43
CA TRP A 99 8.58 0.23 -2.12
C TRP A 99 7.87 1.49 -2.63
N TYR A 100 7.67 2.49 -1.76
CA TYR A 100 6.84 3.65 -2.10
C TYR A 100 7.49 4.58 -3.13
N THR A 101 8.81 4.72 -3.11
CA THR A 101 9.53 5.63 -4.03
C THR A 101 9.38 5.23 -5.49
N PRO A 102 9.71 3.98 -5.90
CA PRO A 102 9.58 3.57 -7.30
C PRO A 102 8.13 3.36 -7.73
N THR A 103 7.25 2.82 -6.87
CA THR A 103 5.84 2.57 -7.25
C THR A 103 4.97 3.82 -7.24
N ARG A 104 5.41 4.88 -6.55
CA ARG A 104 4.64 6.11 -6.30
C ARG A 104 3.29 5.89 -5.65
N LEU A 105 3.07 4.72 -5.02
CA LEU A 105 1.78 4.35 -4.41
C LEU A 105 1.32 5.34 -3.33
N TYR A 106 2.28 5.99 -2.67
CA TYR A 106 2.04 7.01 -1.65
C TYR A 106 1.14 8.16 -2.14
N LYS A 107 1.20 8.52 -3.42
CA LYS A 107 0.36 9.62 -3.98
C LYS A 107 -1.12 9.30 -3.88
N TYR A 108 -1.48 8.05 -4.16
CA TYR A 108 -2.87 7.59 -4.12
C TYR A 108 -3.35 7.41 -2.68
N ILE A 109 -2.50 6.88 -1.79
CA ILE A 109 -2.80 6.73 -0.37
C ILE A 109 -2.99 8.10 0.29
N SER A 110 -2.12 9.08 0.02
CA SER A 110 -2.28 10.45 0.52
C SER A 110 -3.59 11.10 0.03
N SER A 111 -3.94 10.90 -1.25
CA SER A 111 -5.21 11.38 -1.80
C SER A 111 -6.42 10.74 -1.12
N LEU A 112 -6.35 9.43 -0.85
CA LEU A 112 -7.38 8.69 -0.13
C LEU A 112 -7.54 9.20 1.30
N ILE A 113 -6.45 9.33 2.07
CA ILE A 113 -6.49 9.81 3.46
C ILE A 113 -7.04 11.24 3.50
N ALA A 114 -6.63 12.10 2.57
CA ALA A 114 -7.14 13.47 2.48
C ALA A 114 -8.66 13.49 2.22
N TRP A 115 -9.16 12.64 1.31
CA TRP A 115 -10.61 12.49 1.08
C TRP A 115 -11.33 11.96 2.32
N GLN A 116 -10.76 10.99 3.05
CA GLN A 116 -11.35 10.47 4.28
C GLN A 116 -11.43 11.53 5.40
N LEU A 117 -10.50 12.49 5.42
CA LEU A 117 -10.51 13.62 6.35
C LEU A 117 -11.58 14.67 6.01
N GLN A 118 -11.78 14.94 4.72
CA GLN A 118 -12.77 15.90 4.25
C GLN A 118 -13.54 15.34 3.05
N PRO A 119 -14.50 14.43 3.27
CA PRO A 119 -15.28 13.85 2.19
C PRO A 119 -16.04 14.94 1.42
N SER A 120 -15.75 15.06 0.13
CA SER A 120 -16.40 16.03 -0.77
C SER A 120 -16.44 15.47 -2.18
N ARG A 121 -17.37 15.98 -3.00
CA ARG A 121 -17.48 15.58 -4.40
C ARG A 121 -16.20 15.91 -5.15
N GLU A 122 -15.62 17.07 -4.88
CA GLU A 122 -14.40 17.57 -5.51
C GLU A 122 -13.22 16.63 -5.21
N MET A 123 -13.01 16.24 -3.95
CA MET A 123 -11.94 15.30 -3.61
C MET A 123 -12.21 13.89 -4.14
N TYR A 124 -13.47 13.44 -4.13
CA TYR A 124 -13.85 12.16 -4.71
C TYR A 124 -13.49 12.08 -6.20
N THR A 125 -13.73 13.15 -6.98
CA THR A 125 -13.35 13.18 -8.40
C THR A 125 -11.85 13.09 -8.63
N ARG A 126 -11.03 13.49 -7.66
CA ARG A 126 -9.56 13.40 -7.70
C ARG A 126 -9.03 12.02 -7.30
N LEU A 127 -9.85 11.17 -6.67
CA LEU A 127 -9.45 9.81 -6.37
C LEU A 127 -9.29 9.01 -7.66
N HIS A 128 -8.17 8.30 -7.75
CA HIS A 128 -7.96 7.29 -8.77
C HIS A 128 -9.11 6.26 -8.71
N PRO A 129 -9.66 5.78 -9.85
CA PRO A 129 -10.82 4.88 -9.86
C PRO A 129 -10.68 3.67 -8.93
N ARG A 130 -9.49 3.07 -8.88
CA ARG A 130 -9.13 1.94 -8.00
C ARG A 130 -9.25 2.21 -6.50
N PHE A 131 -9.21 3.47 -6.08
CA PHE A 131 -9.29 3.88 -4.67
C PHE A 131 -10.65 4.44 -4.27
N ARG A 132 -11.59 4.58 -5.21
CA ARG A 132 -12.94 5.03 -4.88
C ARG A 132 -13.63 4.01 -3.95
N PRO A 133 -14.33 4.44 -2.89
CA PRO A 133 -15.00 3.52 -1.97
C PRO A 133 -16.09 2.69 -2.67
N THR A 134 -16.20 1.42 -2.29
CA THR A 134 -17.32 0.55 -2.64
C THR A 134 -18.53 0.82 -1.74
N ALA A 135 -19.69 0.25 -2.08
CA ALA A 135 -20.86 0.34 -1.21
C ALA A 135 -20.60 -0.29 0.16
N LEU A 136 -19.89 -1.42 0.20
CA LEU A 136 -19.55 -2.12 1.44
C LEU A 136 -18.65 -1.29 2.35
N GLN A 137 -17.66 -0.60 1.76
CA GLN A 137 -16.77 0.32 2.49
C GLN A 137 -17.53 1.50 3.14
N VAL A 138 -18.69 1.88 2.60
CA VAL A 138 -19.51 2.97 3.16
C VAL A 138 -20.49 2.45 4.22
N SER A 139 -20.87 1.17 4.19
CA SER A 139 -21.86 0.59 5.09
C SER A 139 -21.28 -0.10 6.31
N GLU A 140 -20.03 -0.59 6.25
CA GLU A 140 -19.42 -1.42 7.29
C GLU A 140 -18.33 -0.71 8.09
N SER A 141 -18.09 -1.20 9.31
CA SER A 141 -16.92 -0.85 10.10
C SER A 141 -15.80 -1.88 9.87
N TYR A 142 -14.59 -1.41 9.57
CA TYR A 142 -13.44 -2.26 9.28
C TYR A 142 -12.11 -1.49 9.47
N PRO A 143 -10.96 -2.18 9.56
CA PRO A 143 -9.65 -1.53 9.65
C PRO A 143 -9.28 -0.74 8.39
N SER A 144 -8.92 0.54 8.56
CA SER A 144 -8.62 1.46 7.44
C SER A 144 -7.46 1.04 6.54
N ILE A 145 -6.58 0.12 6.97
CA ILE A 145 -5.52 -0.42 6.12
C ILE A 145 -6.09 -1.13 4.88
N ILE A 146 -7.29 -1.70 4.97
CA ILE A 146 -7.94 -2.37 3.83
C ILE A 146 -8.16 -1.39 2.68
N ASP A 147 -8.40 -0.10 2.97
CA ASP A 147 -8.59 0.92 1.94
C ASP A 147 -7.34 1.12 1.06
N TRP A 148 -6.17 0.67 1.51
CA TRP A 148 -4.90 0.79 0.77
C TRP A 148 -4.78 -0.22 -0.38
N CYS A 149 -5.64 -1.24 -0.42
CA CYS A 149 -5.72 -2.14 -1.55
C CYS A 149 -6.39 -1.43 -2.75
N PRO A 150 -5.77 -1.39 -3.94
CA PRO A 150 -6.34 -0.74 -5.11
C PRO A 150 -7.41 -1.58 -5.82
N PHE A 151 -7.69 -2.80 -5.36
CA PHE A 151 -8.62 -3.71 -6.03
C PHE A 151 -9.92 -3.77 -5.25
N ALA A 152 -10.97 -3.13 -5.77
CA ALA A 152 -12.27 -3.00 -5.10
C ALA A 152 -12.84 -4.35 -4.64
N ALA A 153 -12.85 -5.36 -5.51
CA ALA A 153 -13.35 -6.68 -5.16
C ALA A 153 -12.48 -7.39 -4.08
N VAL A 154 -11.16 -7.16 -4.04
CA VAL A 154 -10.30 -7.70 -2.97
C VAL A 154 -10.58 -6.99 -1.67
N ARG A 155 -10.77 -5.66 -1.68
CA ARG A 155 -11.18 -4.91 -0.49
C ARG A 155 -12.48 -5.44 0.09
N ASP A 156 -13.47 -5.70 -0.75
CA ASP A 156 -14.75 -6.21 -0.28
C ASP A 156 -14.58 -7.60 0.36
N GLN A 157 -13.78 -8.49 -0.23
CA GLN A 157 -13.45 -9.77 0.41
C GLN A 157 -12.68 -9.58 1.73
N LEU A 158 -11.66 -8.72 1.77
CA LEU A 158 -10.92 -8.41 3.00
C LEU A 158 -11.83 -7.89 4.11
N ILE A 159 -12.84 -7.07 3.79
CA ILE A 159 -13.82 -6.61 4.78
C ILE A 159 -14.66 -7.79 5.28
N LEU A 160 -15.20 -8.59 4.35
CA LEU A 160 -16.12 -9.70 4.68
C LEU A 160 -15.43 -10.83 5.45
N THR A 161 -14.15 -11.09 5.18
CA THR A 161 -13.45 -12.28 5.67
C THR A 161 -12.26 -11.98 6.58
N HIS A 162 -11.71 -10.76 6.60
CA HIS A 162 -10.54 -10.42 7.44
C HIS A 162 -10.66 -9.14 8.30
N ALA A 163 -11.81 -8.46 8.35
CA ALA A 163 -11.93 -7.22 9.14
C ALA A 163 -11.49 -7.39 10.61
N ALA A 164 -11.83 -8.51 11.26
CA ALA A 164 -11.45 -8.82 12.64
C ALA A 164 -10.18 -9.69 12.74
N ASN A 165 -9.49 -9.98 11.63
CA ASN A 165 -8.37 -10.91 11.62
C ASN A 165 -7.15 -10.32 12.36
N PRO A 166 -6.60 -11.01 13.38
CA PRO A 166 -5.44 -10.54 14.15
C PRO A 166 -4.15 -10.38 13.33
N ARG A 167 -4.07 -11.06 12.17
CA ARG A 167 -2.91 -11.04 11.27
C ARG A 167 -3.18 -10.21 10.02
N LEU A 168 -4.17 -9.31 10.05
CA LEU A 168 -4.55 -8.50 8.90
C LEU A 168 -3.35 -7.75 8.29
N ASP A 169 -2.46 -7.18 9.11
CA ASP A 169 -1.30 -6.46 8.60
C ASP A 169 -0.35 -7.37 7.79
N GLU A 170 -0.21 -8.65 8.18
CA GLU A 170 0.57 -9.62 7.41
C GLU A 170 -0.12 -9.96 6.08
N VAL A 171 -1.44 -10.17 6.09
CA VAL A 171 -2.23 -10.40 4.86
C VAL A 171 -2.06 -9.21 3.90
N MET A 172 -2.10 -7.98 4.41
CA MET A 172 -1.93 -6.77 3.60
C MET A 172 -0.50 -6.61 3.04
N LEU A 173 0.51 -7.07 3.78
CA LEU A 173 1.89 -7.12 3.28
C LEU A 173 2.07 -8.20 2.21
N ASP A 174 1.50 -9.39 2.40
CA ASP A 174 1.52 -10.46 1.40
C ASP A 174 0.77 -10.04 0.12
N LEU A 175 -0.36 -9.35 0.27
CA LEU A 175 -1.09 -8.75 -0.84
C LEU A 175 -0.21 -7.76 -1.61
N SER A 176 0.46 -6.85 -0.90
CA SER A 176 1.37 -5.87 -1.53
C SER A 176 2.55 -6.55 -2.23
N HIS A 177 3.05 -7.66 -1.66
CA HIS A 177 4.13 -8.45 -2.23
C HIS A 177 3.71 -9.17 -3.52
N SER A 178 2.42 -9.53 -3.64
CA SER A 178 1.85 -10.21 -4.81
C SER A 178 1.60 -9.30 -6.02
N TYR A 179 1.82 -7.98 -5.89
CA TYR A 179 1.63 -7.07 -7.02
C TYR A 179 2.64 -7.36 -8.13
N CYS A 180 2.11 -7.60 -9.33
CA CYS A 180 2.87 -7.93 -10.52
C CYS A 180 2.37 -7.13 -11.74
N VAL A 181 3.11 -7.22 -12.83
CA VAL A 181 2.75 -6.63 -14.13
C VAL A 181 2.87 -7.72 -15.20
N GLU A 182 1.84 -7.82 -16.04
CA GLU A 182 1.82 -8.70 -17.21
C GLU A 182 2.67 -8.13 -18.35
N ALA A 183 3.38 -8.98 -19.06
CA ALA A 183 4.26 -8.62 -20.16
C ALA A 183 4.49 -9.80 -21.12
N ASP A 184 4.99 -9.49 -22.32
CA ASP A 184 5.58 -10.51 -23.19
C ASP A 184 7.00 -10.82 -22.72
N LEU A 185 7.22 -12.03 -22.20
CA LEU A 185 8.50 -12.45 -21.65
C LEU A 185 9.64 -12.45 -22.68
N SER A 186 9.33 -12.60 -23.97
CA SER A 186 10.34 -12.53 -25.04
C SER A 186 10.96 -11.15 -25.20
N THR A 187 10.26 -10.10 -24.76
CA THR A 187 10.78 -8.73 -24.72
C THR A 187 11.65 -8.47 -23.50
N LEU A 188 11.52 -9.31 -22.46
CA LEU A 188 12.24 -9.16 -21.19
C LEU A 188 13.51 -10.00 -21.15
N VAL A 189 13.47 -11.24 -21.67
CA VAL A 189 14.54 -12.22 -21.55
C VAL A 189 14.75 -13.01 -22.85
N GLY A 190 16.00 -13.05 -23.34
CA GLY A 190 16.39 -13.62 -24.63
C GLY A 190 16.35 -15.14 -24.71
N THR A 191 16.26 -15.84 -23.56
CA THR A 191 16.02 -17.28 -23.54
C THR A 191 14.60 -17.67 -23.96
N VAL A 192 13.69 -16.69 -24.11
CA VAL A 192 12.31 -16.91 -24.55
C VAL A 192 12.21 -16.59 -26.04
N PRO A 193 12.18 -17.59 -26.94
CA PRO A 193 12.37 -17.38 -28.37
C PRO A 193 11.14 -16.84 -29.11
N HIS A 194 9.95 -16.89 -28.49
CA HIS A 194 8.68 -16.52 -29.12
C HIS A 194 7.83 -15.68 -28.16
N PRO A 195 6.99 -14.78 -28.68
CA PRO A 195 6.04 -14.02 -27.87
C PRO A 195 5.30 -14.91 -26.89
N SER A 196 5.53 -14.70 -25.60
CA SER A 196 5.07 -15.58 -24.53
C SER A 196 4.45 -14.74 -23.41
N PRO A 197 3.13 -14.78 -23.23
CA PRO A 197 2.48 -14.09 -22.13
C PRO A 197 3.00 -14.57 -20.78
N GLY A 198 3.33 -13.62 -19.92
CA GLY A 198 3.72 -13.89 -18.55
C GLY A 198 3.65 -12.64 -17.69
N TYR A 199 4.20 -12.74 -16.50
CA TYR A 199 4.18 -11.64 -15.54
C TYR A 199 5.41 -11.65 -14.65
N ILE A 200 5.72 -10.49 -14.07
CA ILE A 200 6.84 -10.29 -13.16
C ILE A 200 6.36 -9.56 -11.90
N CYS A 201 6.80 -10.04 -10.73
CA CYS A 201 6.50 -9.41 -9.45
C CYS A 201 7.25 -8.07 -9.33
N ILE A 202 6.52 -7.02 -8.96
CA ILE A 202 7.06 -5.66 -8.86
C ILE A 202 8.14 -5.60 -7.78
N TRP A 203 7.93 -6.30 -6.66
CA TRP A 203 8.88 -6.29 -5.54
C TRP A 203 10.21 -6.95 -5.91
N ASP A 204 10.18 -8.08 -6.62
CA ASP A 204 11.40 -8.74 -7.09
C ASP A 204 12.21 -7.85 -8.01
N LEU A 205 11.52 -7.08 -8.86
CA LEU A 205 12.17 -6.11 -9.75
C LEU A 205 12.78 -4.95 -8.95
N ILE A 206 12.08 -4.42 -7.95
CA ILE A 206 12.59 -3.37 -7.06
C ILE A 206 13.84 -3.83 -6.31
N GLN A 207 13.83 -5.05 -5.79
CA GLN A 207 14.98 -5.63 -5.11
C GLN A 207 16.18 -5.77 -6.06
N ALA A 208 15.95 -6.25 -7.29
CA ALA A 208 16.98 -6.37 -8.31
C ALA A 208 17.57 -5.02 -8.74
N MET A 209 16.80 -3.93 -8.72
CA MET A 209 17.30 -2.58 -9.01
C MET A 209 18.32 -2.08 -7.97
N GLY A 210 18.26 -2.59 -6.73
CA GLY A 210 19.12 -2.20 -5.61
C GLY A 210 18.98 -0.72 -5.19
N ASP A 211 19.80 -0.32 -4.20
CA ASP A 211 19.74 1.02 -3.59
C ASP A 211 20.56 2.11 -4.32
N THR A 212 21.23 1.76 -5.42
CA THR A 212 22.15 2.69 -6.10
C THR A 212 21.41 3.88 -6.70
N ASN A 213 22.00 5.07 -6.48
CA ASN A 213 21.44 6.40 -6.78
C ASN A 213 20.64 6.42 -8.08
N ILE A 214 19.34 6.69 -7.93
CA ILE A 214 18.44 7.05 -9.01
C ILE A 214 18.96 8.37 -9.59
N ALA A 215 19.75 8.30 -10.67
CA ALA A 215 19.74 9.42 -11.59
C ALA A 215 18.27 9.58 -12.02
N PRO A 216 17.68 10.79 -11.95
CA PRO A 216 16.31 11.02 -12.38
C PRO A 216 16.13 10.44 -13.78
N ALA A 217 14.93 9.95 -14.08
CA ALA A 217 14.59 9.27 -15.34
C ALA A 217 15.05 10.01 -16.61
N ASP A 218 15.31 11.32 -16.50
CA ASP A 218 15.81 12.20 -17.56
C ASP A 218 17.32 12.07 -17.86
N ASN A 219 18.13 11.46 -17.00
CA ASN A 219 19.59 11.35 -17.16
C ASN A 219 20.09 9.93 -17.52
N PHE A 220 19.20 8.95 -17.70
CA PHE A 220 19.58 7.74 -18.42
C PHE A 220 19.63 8.10 -19.90
N ASN A 221 20.81 8.50 -20.38
CA ASN A 221 21.05 8.63 -21.80
C ASN A 221 20.70 7.27 -22.45
N PRO A 222 19.72 7.19 -23.38
CA PRO A 222 19.40 5.95 -24.10
C PRO A 222 20.60 5.40 -24.88
N GLU A 223 21.68 6.18 -25.00
CA GLU A 223 22.95 5.81 -25.59
C GLU A 223 24.02 5.27 -24.61
N TYR A 224 23.70 4.96 -23.33
CA TYR A 224 24.66 4.22 -22.50
C TYR A 224 24.82 2.79 -23.07
N PRO A 225 25.96 2.43 -23.72
CA PRO A 225 26.01 1.28 -24.63
C PRO A 225 26.09 -0.10 -23.96
N GLY A 226 25.84 -0.21 -22.64
CA GLY A 226 26.17 -1.41 -21.87
C GLY A 226 25.07 -2.47 -21.79
N PHE A 227 23.80 -2.05 -21.71
CA PHE A 227 22.70 -2.94 -21.34
C PHE A 227 21.49 -2.73 -22.25
N GLN A 228 20.99 -3.82 -22.84
CA GLN A 228 19.84 -3.83 -23.73
C GLN A 228 18.88 -4.94 -23.31
N LEU A 229 17.59 -4.73 -23.59
CA LEU A 229 16.59 -5.78 -23.53
C LEU A 229 16.42 -6.44 -24.91
N PRO A 230 16.12 -7.74 -24.97
CA PRO A 230 15.87 -8.63 -23.84
C PRO A 230 17.18 -9.05 -23.11
N ALA A 231 17.11 -9.20 -21.78
CA ALA A 231 18.26 -9.63 -20.98
C ALA A 231 18.69 -11.06 -21.39
N PRO A 232 19.98 -11.41 -21.40
CA PRO A 232 20.41 -12.72 -21.90
C PRO A 232 19.76 -13.92 -21.20
N THR A 233 19.52 -13.83 -19.89
CA THR A 233 18.89 -14.86 -19.07
C THR A 233 18.07 -14.21 -17.95
N PRO A 234 17.15 -14.95 -17.27
CA PRO A 234 16.47 -14.43 -16.09
C PRO A 234 17.45 -14.02 -14.99
N ALA A 235 18.54 -14.77 -14.82
CA ALA A 235 19.59 -14.43 -13.86
C ALA A 235 20.26 -13.09 -14.20
N ALA A 236 20.55 -12.81 -15.47
CA ALA A 236 21.09 -11.52 -15.89
C ALA A 236 20.12 -10.36 -15.59
N LEU A 237 18.80 -10.59 -15.69
CA LEU A 237 17.79 -9.58 -15.34
C LEU A 237 17.77 -9.29 -13.84
N PHE A 238 17.67 -10.31 -12.99
CA PHE A 238 17.49 -10.13 -11.55
C PHE A 238 18.77 -9.89 -10.75
N MET A 239 19.94 -10.18 -11.32
CA MET A 239 21.25 -9.92 -10.68
C MET A 239 21.90 -8.63 -11.18
N SER A 240 21.32 -7.95 -12.18
CA SER A 240 21.84 -6.70 -12.73
C SER A 240 20.87 -5.54 -12.46
N PRO A 241 21.26 -4.57 -11.61
CA PRO A 241 20.49 -3.35 -11.37
C PRO A 241 20.07 -2.62 -12.66
N ASP A 242 20.92 -2.60 -13.67
CA ASP A 242 20.65 -1.90 -14.93
C ASP A 242 19.59 -2.61 -15.78
N HIS A 243 19.64 -3.95 -15.91
CA HIS A 243 18.59 -4.70 -16.60
C HIS A 243 17.26 -4.59 -15.86
N ALA A 244 17.27 -4.69 -14.52
CA ALA A 244 16.07 -4.51 -13.71
C ALA A 244 15.45 -3.11 -13.94
N ARG A 245 16.26 -2.04 -13.99
CA ARG A 245 15.78 -0.68 -14.30
C ARG A 245 15.26 -0.51 -15.72
N LEU A 246 15.84 -1.20 -16.70
CA LEU A 246 15.32 -1.22 -18.07
C LEU A 246 13.94 -1.88 -18.13
N VAL A 247 13.78 -3.03 -17.49
CA VAL A 247 12.49 -3.73 -17.40
C VAL A 247 11.47 -2.88 -16.65
N PHE A 248 11.86 -2.27 -15.51
CA PHE A 248 10.97 -1.42 -14.73
C PHE A 248 10.41 -0.23 -15.52
N ARG A 249 11.24 0.35 -16.40
CA ARG A 249 10.82 1.40 -17.34
C ARG A 249 9.96 0.86 -18.48
N LEU A 250 10.33 -0.26 -19.09
CA LEU A 250 9.58 -0.89 -20.18
C LEU A 250 8.15 -1.25 -19.76
N LEU A 251 7.98 -1.71 -18.52
CA LEU A 251 6.69 -2.05 -17.93
C LEU A 251 5.85 -0.83 -17.52
N ARG A 252 6.37 0.39 -17.69
CA ARG A 252 5.69 1.67 -17.45
C ARG A 252 5.09 1.78 -16.03
N ILE A 253 5.71 1.11 -15.05
CA ILE A 253 5.24 1.07 -13.65
C ILE A 253 5.10 2.48 -13.05
N VAL A 254 5.96 3.43 -13.48
CA VAL A 254 5.96 4.83 -13.01
C VAL A 254 4.92 5.68 -13.72
N ASP A 255 4.75 5.48 -15.03
CA ASP A 255 3.97 6.35 -15.90
C ASP A 255 2.49 5.96 -15.89
N ASP A 256 2.22 4.67 -16.04
CA ASP A 256 0.86 4.13 -16.05
C ASP A 256 0.41 3.77 -14.63
N GLY A 257 1.35 3.69 -13.68
CA GLY A 257 1.09 3.55 -12.25
C GLY A 257 0.24 2.33 -11.94
N LEU A 258 -0.81 2.54 -11.15
CA LEU A 258 -1.72 1.48 -10.75
C LEU A 258 -2.44 0.79 -11.91
N THR A 259 -2.55 1.41 -13.08
CA THR A 259 -3.37 0.83 -14.16
C THR A 259 -2.81 -0.50 -14.69
N VAL A 260 -1.49 -0.69 -14.62
CA VAL A 260 -0.80 -1.92 -15.05
C VAL A 260 -0.67 -2.98 -13.94
N PHE A 261 -1.04 -2.64 -12.69
CA PHE A 261 -0.87 -3.55 -11.56
C PHE A 261 -1.91 -4.68 -11.63
N LYS A 262 -1.43 -5.90 -11.41
CA LYS A 262 -2.17 -7.16 -11.29
C LYS A 262 -1.75 -7.90 -10.02
N LEU A 263 -2.42 -9.01 -9.72
CA LEU A 263 -2.13 -9.90 -8.59
C LEU A 263 -1.57 -11.23 -9.09
N ASP A 264 -0.47 -11.67 -8.48
CA ASP A 264 0.03 -13.04 -8.67
C ASP A 264 -1.03 -14.03 -8.16
N PRO A 265 -1.49 -14.99 -8.99
CA PRO A 265 -2.49 -15.98 -8.60
C PRO A 265 -2.15 -16.75 -7.31
N THR A 266 -0.86 -16.95 -7.02
CA THR A 266 -0.41 -17.66 -5.81
C THR A 266 -0.78 -16.97 -4.51
N PHE A 267 -1.15 -15.68 -4.55
CA PHE A 267 -1.77 -15.00 -3.41
C PHE A 267 -3.06 -15.68 -2.96
N PHE A 268 -3.89 -16.10 -3.91
CA PHE A 268 -5.17 -16.77 -3.64
C PHE A 268 -4.99 -18.25 -3.29
N ASP A 269 -3.87 -18.88 -3.66
CA ASP A 269 -3.53 -20.20 -3.12
C ASP A 269 -3.28 -20.14 -1.61
N LYS A 270 -2.71 -19.02 -1.14
CA LYS A 270 -2.46 -18.77 0.29
C LYS A 270 -3.71 -18.27 1.04
N TYR A 271 -4.53 -17.46 0.38
CA TYR A 271 -5.76 -16.85 0.92
C TYR A 271 -6.96 -17.16 0.01
N PRO A 272 -7.42 -18.42 -0.06
CA PRO A 272 -8.48 -18.83 -0.97
C PRO A 272 -9.82 -18.12 -0.72
N GLU A 273 -10.10 -17.72 0.51
CA GLU A 273 -11.27 -16.96 0.93
C GLU A 273 -11.31 -15.54 0.35
N LEU A 274 -10.17 -15.00 -0.14
CA LEU A 274 -10.10 -13.70 -0.79
C LEU A 274 -10.40 -13.76 -2.29
N TYR A 275 -10.51 -14.96 -2.86
CA TYR A 275 -10.84 -15.13 -4.27
C TYR A 275 -12.33 -14.87 -4.54
N SER A 276 -12.60 -14.24 -5.68
CA SER A 276 -13.94 -14.01 -6.21
C SER A 276 -13.88 -14.02 -7.74
N PRO A 277 -14.91 -14.52 -8.45
CA PRO A 277 -14.96 -14.44 -9.91
C PRO A 277 -14.82 -13.01 -10.46
N ALA A 278 -15.20 -11.99 -9.67
CA ALA A 278 -15.02 -10.58 -10.02
C ALA A 278 -13.54 -10.14 -10.09
N LEU A 279 -12.61 -11.01 -9.69
CA LEU A 279 -11.16 -10.75 -9.69
C LEU A 279 -10.45 -11.25 -10.95
N ALA A 280 -11.16 -11.88 -11.90
CA ALA A 280 -10.55 -12.45 -13.10
C ALA A 280 -9.69 -11.42 -13.87
N ASP A 281 -10.16 -10.17 -13.98
CA ASP A 281 -9.46 -9.11 -14.71
C ASP A 281 -8.26 -8.52 -13.96
N VAL A 282 -8.15 -8.73 -12.64
CA VAL A 282 -7.06 -8.20 -11.81
C VAL A 282 -5.98 -9.24 -11.51
N MET A 283 -6.26 -10.52 -11.78
CA MET A 283 -5.26 -11.58 -11.70
C MET A 283 -4.34 -11.54 -12.92
N ALA A 284 -3.06 -11.78 -12.69
CA ALA A 284 -2.11 -11.97 -13.77
C ALA A 284 -2.27 -13.35 -14.40
N SER A 285 -1.93 -13.43 -15.68
CA SER A 285 -2.03 -14.61 -16.53
C SER A 285 -0.69 -14.90 -17.22
N GLY A 286 -0.51 -16.17 -17.62
CA GLY A 286 0.72 -16.62 -18.27
C GLY A 286 1.79 -17.10 -17.28
N MET A 287 3.03 -17.19 -17.76
CA MET A 287 4.13 -17.75 -16.97
C MET A 287 4.75 -16.71 -16.01
N PRO A 288 4.95 -17.04 -14.72
CA PRO A 288 5.68 -16.17 -13.80
C PRO A 288 7.17 -16.15 -14.15
N LEU A 289 7.71 -14.96 -14.40
CA LEU A 289 9.15 -14.73 -14.48
C LEU A 289 9.70 -14.45 -13.08
N LYS A 290 10.33 -15.47 -12.48
CA LYS A 290 10.83 -15.44 -11.09
C LYS A 290 12.34 -15.20 -11.04
N PRO A 291 12.84 -14.56 -9.96
CA PRO A 291 14.27 -14.53 -9.69
C PRO A 291 14.82 -15.95 -9.49
N PRO A 292 16.05 -16.21 -9.93
CA PRO A 292 16.71 -17.48 -9.63
C PRO A 292 17.05 -17.56 -8.13
N PRO A 293 17.28 -18.77 -7.57
CA PRO A 293 17.54 -18.96 -6.15
C PRO A 293 18.66 -18.08 -5.59
N GLU A 294 19.70 -17.82 -6.38
CA GLU A 294 20.83 -16.99 -5.99
C GLU A 294 20.43 -15.52 -5.78
N ALA A 295 19.51 -15.01 -6.60
CA ALA A 295 18.96 -13.65 -6.44
C ALA A 295 18.08 -13.56 -5.18
N LEU A 296 17.28 -14.60 -4.91
CA LEU A 296 16.39 -14.64 -3.75
C LEU A 296 17.15 -14.59 -2.41
N LEU A 297 18.41 -15.05 -2.35
CA LEU A 297 19.26 -14.92 -1.16
C LEU A 297 19.52 -13.46 -0.78
N HIS A 298 19.46 -12.55 -1.74
CA HIS A 298 19.66 -11.12 -1.56
C HIS A 298 18.33 -10.34 -1.50
N HIS A 299 17.20 -10.98 -1.78
CA HIS A 299 15.89 -10.32 -1.74
C HIS A 299 15.36 -10.29 -0.31
N ALA A 300 15.16 -9.08 0.22
CA ALA A 300 14.46 -8.89 1.47
C ALA A 300 12.95 -9.05 1.26
N ARG A 301 12.24 -9.48 2.30
CA ARG A 301 10.78 -9.34 2.35
C ARG A 301 10.38 -7.87 2.41
N LEU A 302 9.14 -7.57 2.06
CA LEU A 302 8.58 -6.26 2.36
C LEU A 302 8.75 -5.97 3.86
N PRO A 303 9.07 -4.71 4.23
CA PRO A 303 9.30 -4.34 5.62
C PRO A 303 8.10 -4.68 6.50
N PRO A 304 8.34 -5.11 7.75
CA PRO A 304 7.28 -5.54 8.65
C PRO A 304 6.25 -4.44 8.91
N PRO A 305 5.10 -4.79 9.53
CA PRO A 305 4.13 -3.80 9.98
C PRO A 305 4.80 -2.76 10.90
N PRO A 306 4.23 -1.53 11.01
CA PRO A 306 4.77 -0.56 11.95
C PRO A 306 4.68 -1.12 13.38
N THR A 307 5.57 -0.66 14.25
CA THR A 307 5.48 -0.92 15.68
C THR A 307 4.10 -0.50 16.20
N ARG A 308 3.64 -1.07 17.32
CA ARG A 308 2.35 -0.68 17.90
C ARG A 308 2.31 0.82 18.18
N MET A 309 1.11 1.40 18.06
CA MET A 309 0.88 2.79 18.43
C MET A 309 1.06 2.97 19.94
N GLU A 310 2.03 3.79 20.31
CA GLU A 310 2.32 4.15 21.70
C GLU A 310 2.04 5.63 21.97
N LEU A 311 1.86 5.97 23.25
CA LEU A 311 1.60 7.35 23.68
C LEU A 311 2.69 8.34 23.23
N GLY A 312 3.96 7.91 23.24
CA GLY A 312 5.08 8.73 22.77
C GLY A 312 4.98 9.03 21.28
N THR A 313 4.68 8.02 20.47
CA THR A 313 4.48 8.16 19.01
C THR A 313 3.30 9.06 18.69
N LEU A 314 2.19 8.92 19.42
CA LEU A 314 1.03 9.79 19.25
C LEU A 314 1.36 11.25 19.59
N THR A 315 2.11 11.48 20.67
CA THR A 315 2.56 12.82 21.07
C THR A 315 3.45 13.43 19.97
N LEU A 316 4.36 12.64 19.41
CA LEU A 316 5.15 13.04 18.25
C LEU A 316 4.27 13.41 17.05
N TYR A 317 3.25 12.62 16.73
CA TYR A 317 2.32 12.93 15.61
C TYR A 317 1.55 14.23 15.82
N ARG A 318 1.19 14.57 17.05
CA ARG A 318 0.58 15.88 17.35
C ARG A 318 1.52 17.03 17.06
N HIS A 319 2.76 16.95 17.52
CA HIS A 319 3.78 17.97 17.25
C HIS A 319 4.11 18.08 15.76
N LEU A 320 4.19 16.95 15.06
CA LEU A 320 4.39 16.95 13.61
C LEU A 320 3.19 17.56 12.88
N ALA A 321 1.95 17.29 13.32
CA ALA A 321 0.77 17.91 12.73
C ALA A 321 0.78 19.43 12.93
N ASP A 322 1.18 19.93 14.10
CA ASP A 322 1.38 21.37 14.34
C ASP A 322 2.41 21.97 13.38
N TRP A 323 3.57 21.33 13.27
CA TRP A 323 4.63 21.77 12.37
C TRP A 323 4.19 21.75 10.90
N VAL A 324 3.56 20.66 10.45
CA VAL A 324 3.09 20.50 9.07
C VAL A 324 2.05 21.57 8.73
N LEU A 325 1.09 21.81 9.62
CA LEU A 325 0.06 22.81 9.38
C LEU A 325 0.64 24.23 9.41
N ASN A 326 1.62 24.52 10.26
CA ASN A 326 2.34 25.79 10.19
C ASN A 326 3.04 25.97 8.83
N VAL A 327 3.81 24.98 8.37
CA VAL A 327 4.56 25.06 7.11
C VAL A 327 3.67 25.13 5.87
N VAL A 328 2.55 24.40 5.86
CA VAL A 328 1.67 24.32 4.68
C VAL A 328 0.63 25.44 4.68
N CYS A 329 0.17 25.87 5.86
CA CYS A 329 -0.96 26.78 6.00
C CYS A 329 -0.58 28.18 6.49
N ASP A 330 0.68 28.45 6.79
CA ASP A 330 1.13 29.68 7.46
C ASP A 330 0.38 29.92 8.78
N ALA A 331 -0.01 28.84 9.47
CA ALA A 331 -0.82 28.91 10.67
C ALA A 331 -0.03 29.51 11.85
N PRO A 332 -0.52 30.59 12.50
CA PRO A 332 0.12 31.13 13.69
C PRO A 332 0.03 30.14 14.86
N TRP A 333 1.09 30.09 15.68
CA TRP A 333 1.27 29.22 16.83
C TRP A 333 0.26 29.50 17.96
#